data_AF-A0A953RI93-F1
#
_entry.id   AF-A0A953RI93-F1
#
_cell.length_a   1.000
_cell.length_b   1.000
_cell.length_c   1.000
_cell.angle_alpha   90.00
_cell.angle_beta   90.00
_cell.angle_gamma   90.00
#
_symmetry.space_group_name_H-M   'P 1'
#
loop_
_entity.id
_entity.type
_entity.pdbx_description
1 polymer ?
#
loop_
_entity_poly.entity_id
_entity_poly.type
_entity_poly.pdbx_seq_one_letter_code
_entity_poly.pdbx_strand_id
1 'polypeptide(L)'
;MAPAEQGRILRLLDLEFITQGTSVILIGNPGTGKTFLAKILGWRACQANYRVLFTTAMDMLNHLLASQADQSLVRKLKIYTDPALLLCD
;
A
#
# COMPACT_ATOMS: atom_id res chain seq x y z
N MET A 1 8.01 19.63 6.63
CA MET A 1 7.99 18.47 7.55
C MET A 1 8.75 18.85 8.78
N ALA A 2 8.14 18.73 9.95
CA ALA A 2 8.83 18.93 11.21
C ALA A 2 9.90 17.84 11.40
N PRO A 3 11.01 18.10 12.11
CA PRO A 3 12.08 17.11 12.33
C PRO A 3 11.58 15.81 13.00
N ALA A 4 10.52 15.87 13.81
CA ALA A 4 9.89 14.70 14.41
C ALA A 4 9.19 13.78 13.37
N GLU A 5 8.67 14.33 12.27
CA GLU A 5 8.03 13.55 11.21
C GLU A 5 9.05 12.77 10.39
N GLN A 6 10.26 13.32 10.19
CA GLN A 6 11.33 12.65 9.46
C GLN A 6 11.74 11.34 10.14
N GLY A 7 11.93 11.38 11.47
CA GLY A 7 12.26 10.18 12.24
C GLY A 7 11.19 9.09 12.15
N ARG A 8 9.91 9.47 12.11
CA ARG A 8 8.79 8.51 11.94
C ARG A 8 8.80 7.87 10.57
N ILE A 9 9.05 8.64 9.50
CA ILE A 9 9.12 8.11 8.14
C ILE A 9 10.31 7.16 7.99
N LEU A 10 11.47 7.50 8.54
CA LEU A 10 12.66 6.65 8.44
C LEU A 10 12.44 5.28 9.09
N ARG A 11 11.75 5.21 10.23
CA ARG A 11 11.39 3.93 10.88
C ARG A 11 10.49 3.03 10.02
N LEU A 12 9.72 3.59 9.10
CA LEU A 12 8.91 2.77 8.19
C LEU A 12 9.77 1.96 7.21
N LEU A 13 11.03 2.35 6.98
CA LEU A 13 11.97 1.61 6.13
C LEU A 13 12.45 0.29 6.75
N ASP A 14 12.23 0.10 8.06
CA ASP A 14 12.48 -1.15 8.77
C ASP A 14 11.39 -2.20 8.49
N LEU A 15 10.27 -1.78 7.88
CA LEU A 15 9.16 -2.63 7.45
C LEU A 15 8.44 -3.41 8.57
N GLU A 16 8.70 -3.10 9.84
CA GLU A 16 8.07 -3.77 10.98
C GLU A 16 6.53 -3.74 10.93
N PHE A 17 5.96 -2.66 10.39
CA PHE A 17 4.51 -2.53 10.23
C PHE A 17 3.88 -3.66 9.39
N ILE A 18 4.62 -4.22 8.42
CA ILE A 18 4.16 -5.36 7.61
C ILE A 18 4.02 -6.59 8.52
N THR A 19 5.04 -6.88 9.32
CA THR A 19 5.04 -8.03 10.24
C THR A 19 4.03 -7.88 11.38
N GLN A 20 3.76 -6.65 11.79
CA GLN A 20 2.75 -6.32 12.80
C GLN A 20 1.33 -6.27 12.24
N GLY A 21 1.14 -6.42 10.92
CA GLY A 21 -0.17 -6.32 10.28
C GLY A 21 -0.81 -4.93 10.42
N THR A 22 -0.01 -3.88 10.57
CA THR A 22 -0.48 -2.50 10.79
C THR A 22 -0.45 -1.69 9.50
N SER A 23 -1.49 -0.91 9.23
CA SER A 23 -1.56 -0.05 8.05
C SER A 23 -0.85 1.29 8.26
N VAL A 24 -0.22 1.80 7.20
CA VAL A 24 0.39 3.13 7.17
C VAL A 24 -0.49 4.05 6.32
N ILE A 25 -0.89 5.19 6.88
CA ILE A 25 -1.68 6.20 6.17
C ILE A 25 -0.87 7.48 6.08
N LEU A 26 -0.63 7.94 4.84
CA LEU A 26 0.10 9.18 4.56
C LEU A 26 -0.90 10.30 4.26
N ILE A 27 -0.95 11.34 5.10
CA ILE A 27 -1.91 12.45 4.99
C ILE A 27 -1.17 13.78 4.80
N GLY A 28 -1.71 14.66 3.95
CA GLY A 28 -1.25 16.05 3.83
C GLY A 28 -1.74 16.71 2.54
N ASN A 29 -1.26 17.91 2.23
CA ASN A 29 -1.64 18.65 1.02
C ASN A 29 -1.20 17.96 -0.28
N PRO A 30 -1.87 18.17 -1.42
CA PRO A 30 -1.40 17.70 -2.72
C PRO A 30 0.04 18.15 -3.01
N GLY A 31 0.81 17.30 -3.69
CA GLY A 31 2.20 17.62 -4.06
C GLY A 31 3.25 17.46 -2.95
N THR A 32 2.90 17.02 -1.74
CA THR A 32 3.88 16.83 -0.65
C THR A 32 4.65 15.50 -0.70
N GLY A 33 4.59 14.75 -1.82
CA GLY A 33 5.35 13.52 -2.00
C GLY A 33 4.78 12.26 -1.33
N LYS A 34 3.50 12.21 -0.96
CA LYS A 34 2.87 11.01 -0.34
C LYS A 34 2.99 9.76 -1.21
N THR A 35 2.54 9.84 -2.46
CA THR A 35 2.64 8.75 -3.43
C THR A 35 4.10 8.34 -3.66
N PHE A 36 5.02 9.31 -3.65
CA PHE A 36 6.45 9.03 -3.78
C PHE A 36 7.00 8.24 -2.59
N LEU A 37 6.67 8.67 -1.36
CA LEU A 37 7.05 7.97 -0.13
C LEU A 37 6.45 6.55 -0.07
N ALA A 38 5.17 6.41 -0.43
CA ALA A 38 4.53 5.10 -0.52
C ALA A 38 5.29 4.19 -1.50
N LYS A 39 5.64 4.69 -2.69
CA LYS A 39 6.41 3.93 -3.70
C LYS A 39 7.79 3.53 -3.18
N ILE A 40 8.49 4.39 -2.44
CA ILE A 40 9.77 4.04 -1.80
C ILE A 40 9.57 2.89 -0.80
N LEU A 41 8.53 2.94 0.04
CA LEU A 41 8.22 1.88 1.00
C LEU A 41 7.91 0.56 0.28
N GLY A 42 7.11 0.61 -0.79
CA GLY A 42 6.82 -0.55 -1.63
C GLY A 42 8.08 -1.13 -2.27
N TRP A 43 8.95 -0.29 -2.82
CA TRP A 43 10.23 -0.71 -3.37
C TRP A 43 11.14 -1.35 -2.32
N ARG A 44 11.24 -0.75 -1.13
CA ARG A 44 12.00 -1.28 -0.01
C ARG A 44 11.46 -2.64 0.45
N ALA A 45 10.14 -2.82 0.44
CA ALA A 45 9.48 -4.09 0.73
C ALA A 45 9.80 -5.16 -0.34
N CYS A 46 9.79 -4.80 -1.63
CA CYS A 46 10.26 -5.68 -2.70
C CYS A 46 11.72 -6.11 -2.48
N GLN A 47 12.61 -5.20 -2.07
CA GLN A 47 14.00 -5.53 -1.75
C GLN A 47 14.13 -6.49 -0.56
N ALA A 48 13.19 -6.44 0.39
CA ALA A 48 13.09 -7.40 1.49
C ALA A 48 12.35 -8.70 1.10
N ASN A 49 12.15 -8.94 -0.20
CA ASN A 49 11.50 -10.13 -0.74
C ASN A 49 10.02 -10.28 -0.35
N TYR A 50 9.34 -9.17 -0.01
CA TYR A 50 7.89 -9.15 0.15
C TYR A 50 7.18 -9.01 -1.20
N ARG A 51 6.06 -9.72 -1.36
CA ARG A 51 5.15 -9.48 -2.48
C ARG A 51 4.37 -8.20 -2.23
N VAL A 52 4.47 -7.26 -3.16
CA VAL A 52 3.80 -5.95 -3.09
C VAL A 52 2.88 -5.79 -4.28
N LEU A 53 1.68 -5.24 -4.06
CA LEU A 53 0.76 -4.82 -5.10
C LEU A 53 0.58 -3.30 -5.04
N PHE A 54 0.75 -2.62 -6.18
CA PHE A 54 0.44 -1.20 -6.33
C PHE A 54 -0.84 -1.05 -7.15
N THR A 55 -1.79 -0.25 -6.67
CA THR A 55 -3.03 0.06 -7.38
C THR A 55 -3.59 1.41 -6.93
N THR A 56 -4.49 2.00 -7.72
CA THR A 56 -5.29 3.14 -7.26
C THR A 56 -6.56 2.63 -6.58
N ALA A 57 -7.12 3.41 -5.66
CA ALA A 57 -8.40 3.07 -5.03
C ALA A 57 -9.51 2.86 -6.08
N MET A 58 -9.51 3.70 -7.13
CA MET A 58 -10.48 3.61 -8.22
C MET A 58 -10.32 2.33 -9.04
N ASP A 59 -9.10 1.95 -9.43
CA ASP A 59 -8.88 0.72 -10.19
C ASP A 59 -9.24 -0.51 -9.39
N MET A 60 -8.87 -0.53 -8.10
CA MET A 60 -9.24 -1.60 -7.18
C MET A 60 -10.75 -1.77 -7.10
N LEU A 61 -11.48 -0.67 -6.84
CA LEU A 61 -12.93 -0.69 -6.73
C LEU A 61 -13.58 -1.10 -8.05
N ASN A 62 -13.17 -0.54 -9.19
CA ASN A 62 -13.69 -0.91 -10.50
C ASN A 62 -13.51 -2.41 -10.78
N HIS A 63 -12.33 -2.95 -10.45
CA HIS A 63 -12.04 -4.36 -10.67
C HIS A 63 -12.87 -5.29 -9.76
N LEU A 64 -13.09 -4.90 -8.49
CA LEU A 64 -13.91 -5.63 -7.54
C LEU A 64 -15.40 -5.55 -7.88
N LEU A 65 -15.90 -4.37 -8.27
CA LEU A 65 -17.29 -4.17 -8.67
C LEU A 65 -17.62 -4.99 -9.92
N ALA A 66 -16.76 -4.97 -10.95
CA ALA A 66 -16.94 -5.81 -12.13
C ALA A 66 -16.98 -7.31 -11.78
N SER A 67 -16.18 -7.75 -10.80
CA SER A 67 -16.15 -9.16 -10.38
C SER A 67 -17.38 -9.62 -9.60
N GLN A 68 -18.15 -8.69 -9.04
CA GLN A 68 -19.39 -8.99 -8.35
C GLN A 68 -20.48 -9.42 -9.33
N ALA A 69 -20.53 -8.81 -10.51
CA ALA A 69 -21.45 -9.21 -11.59
C ALA A 69 -21.18 -10.63 -12.10
N ASP A 70 -19.90 -11.03 -12.16
CA ASP A 70 -19.48 -12.32 -12.71
C ASP A 70 -19.29 -13.41 -11.65
N GLN A 71 -19.79 -13.21 -10.41
CA GLN A 71 -19.65 -14.13 -9.27
C GLN A 71 -18.20 -14.54 -8.92
N SER A 72 -17.21 -13.77 -9.38
CA SER A 72 -15.77 -14.06 -9.23
C SER A 72 -15.11 -13.26 -8.10
N LEU A 73 -15.89 -12.47 -7.35
CA LEU A 73 -15.43 -11.56 -6.30
C LEU A 73 -14.44 -12.21 -5.33
N VAL A 74 -14.77 -13.37 -4.77
CA VAL A 74 -13.91 -14.05 -3.78
C VAL A 74 -12.54 -14.37 -4.38
N ARG A 75 -12.51 -14.81 -5.64
CA ARG A 75 -11.25 -15.11 -6.34
C ARG A 75 -10.45 -13.84 -6.62
N LYS A 76 -11.12 -12.76 -7.03
CA LYS A 76 -10.44 -11.50 -7.34
C LYS A 76 -9.98 -10.76 -6.08
N LEU A 77 -10.69 -10.89 -4.97
CA LEU A 77 -10.33 -10.30 -3.69
C LEU A 77 -8.95 -10.80 -3.22
N LYS A 78 -8.63 -12.07 -3.48
CA LYS A 78 -7.31 -12.65 -3.20
C LYS A 78 -6.16 -11.90 -3.85
N ILE A 79 -6.37 -11.26 -5.01
CA ILE A 79 -5.35 -10.45 -5.67
C ILE A 79 -4.88 -9.31 -4.75
N TYR A 80 -5.80 -8.74 -3.96
CA TYR A 80 -5.53 -7.63 -3.05
C TYR A 80 -5.14 -8.06 -1.64
N THR A 81 -5.51 -9.28 -1.21
CA THR A 81 -5.24 -9.76 0.15
C THR A 81 -4.03 -10.71 0.26
N ASP A 82 -3.67 -11.39 -0.82
CA ASP A 82 -2.54 -12.32 -0.83
C ASP A 82 -1.16 -11.62 -0.73
N PRO A 83 -0.91 -10.45 -1.36
CA PRO A 83 0.35 -9.72 -1.19
C PRO A 83 0.59 -9.35 0.27
N ALA A 84 1.85 -9.37 0.69
CA ALA A 84 2.22 -8.95 2.05
C ALA A 84 2.01 -7.43 2.25
N LEU A 85 2.04 -6.65 1.17
CA LEU A 85 1.78 -5.23 1.18
C LEU A 85 0.92 -4.82 -0.02
N LEU A 86 -0.23 -4.21 0.27
CA LEU A 86 -1.04 -3.51 -0.72
C LEU A 86 -0.81 -2.01 -0.57
N LEU A 87 -0.36 -1.37 -1.64
CA LEU A 87 -0.22 0.07 -1.74
C LEU A 87 -1.38 0.61 -2.58
N CYS A 88 -2.23 1.40 -1.93
CA CYS A 88 -3.40 2.04 -2.52
C CYS A 88 -3.16 3.55 -2.59
N ASP A 89 -3.10 4.10 -3.81
CA ASP A 89 -3.01 5.53 -4.10
C ASP A 89 -4.40 6.16 -4.33
#